data_AF-A0A4Q3BWX5-F1
#
_entry.id   AF-A0A4Q3BWX5-F1
#
_cell.length_a   1.000
_cell.length_b   1.000
_cell.length_c   1.000
_cell.angle_alpha   90.00
_cell.angle_beta   90.00
_cell.angle_gamma   90.00
#
_symmetry.space_group_name_H-M   'P 1'
#
loop_
_entity.id
_entity.type
_entity.pdbx_description
1 polymer ?
#
loop_
_entity_poly.entity_id
_entity_poly.type
_entity_poly.pdbx_seq_one_letter_code
_entity_poly.pdbx_strand_id
1 'polypeptide(L)'
;MPAIKNLEGLSGEEINFELSNGGKFVIYTYCISIIVMTFKRSSDIYFIKSSESSLKNGLVFTLISALFGWWGIPWGPIYTIGAFITNFSGGKDVTQEVIASLNAAPAEIPVPVTA
;
A
#
# COMPACT_ATOMS: atom_id res chain seq x y z
N MET A 1 4.56 11.68 5.03
CA MET A 1 5.12 10.69 4.09
C MET A 1 4.52 9.35 4.47
N PRO A 2 4.02 8.54 3.52
CA PRO A 2 3.52 7.20 3.84
C PRO A 2 4.66 6.37 4.46
N ALA A 3 4.38 5.68 5.57
CA ALA A 3 5.37 4.79 6.17
C ALA A 3 5.48 3.53 5.32
N ILE A 4 6.67 2.95 5.17
CA ILE A 4 6.82 1.66 4.50
C ILE A 4 6.75 0.57 5.57
N LYS A 5 5.66 -0.19 5.57
CA LYS A 5 5.43 -1.32 6.49
C LYS A 5 6.12 -2.57 5.96
N ASN A 6 6.54 -3.46 6.86
CA ASN A 6 7.31 -4.68 6.59
C ASN A 6 8.76 -4.49 6.09
N LEU A 7 9.33 -3.29 6.24
CA LEU A 7 10.79 -3.07 6.06
C LEU A 7 11.58 -3.21 7.36
N GLU A 8 10.92 -3.28 8.51
CA GLU A 8 11.57 -3.34 9.82
C GLU A 8 12.46 -4.58 9.93
N GLY A 9 13.77 -4.36 10.06
CA GLY A 9 14.77 -5.42 10.24
C GLY A 9 15.37 -6.00 8.95
N LEU A 10 15.00 -5.51 7.76
CA LEU A 10 15.61 -5.94 6.51
C LEU A 10 16.78 -5.01 6.12
N SER A 11 17.92 -5.60 5.77
CA SER A 11 19.04 -4.90 5.16
C SER A 11 18.72 -4.51 3.70
N GLY A 12 19.39 -3.47 3.19
CA GLY A 12 19.23 -3.06 1.79
C GLY A 12 19.54 -4.18 0.79
N GLU A 13 20.44 -5.11 1.16
CA GLU A 13 20.77 -6.28 0.35
C GLU A 13 19.63 -7.31 0.35
N GLU A 14 19.02 -7.60 1.49
CA GLU A 14 17.85 -8.48 1.58
C GLU A 14 16.65 -7.92 0.83
N ILE A 15 16.44 -6.60 0.85
CA ILE A 15 15.38 -5.94 0.07
C ILE A 15 15.63 -6.15 -1.42
N ASN A 16 16.85 -5.91 -1.90
CA ASN A 16 17.19 -6.13 -3.31
C ASN A 16 17.09 -7.61 -3.71
N PHE A 17 17.47 -8.52 -2.81
CA PHE A 17 17.34 -9.96 -3.03
C PHE A 17 15.87 -10.37 -3.15
N GLU A 18 15.02 -9.92 -2.23
CA GLU A 18 13.57 -10.19 -2.27
C GLU A 18 12.93 -9.58 -3.51
N LEU A 19 13.27 -8.34 -3.90
CA LEU A 19 12.80 -7.73 -5.15
C LEU A 19 13.19 -8.56 -6.38
N SER A 20 14.44 -9.03 -6.43
CA SER A 20 14.93 -9.89 -7.51
C SER A 20 14.22 -11.24 -7.56
N ASN A 21 13.76 -11.74 -6.41
CA ASN A 21 12.96 -12.95 -6.28
C ASN A 21 11.44 -12.73 -6.47
N GLY A 22 11.01 -11.54 -6.91
CA GLY A 22 9.61 -11.21 -7.18
C GLY A 22 8.87 -10.53 -6.03
N GLY A 23 9.58 -10.07 -5.01
CA GLY A 23 9.07 -9.15 -3.99
C GLY A 23 8.70 -7.80 -4.59
N LYS A 24 7.71 -7.14 -4.01
CA LYS A 24 7.13 -5.91 -4.58
C LYS A 24 6.61 -4.97 -3.50
N PHE A 25 6.63 -3.68 -3.81
CA PHE A 25 5.99 -2.65 -3.00
C PHE A 25 4.57 -2.41 -3.50
N VAL A 26 3.62 -2.54 -2.60
CA VAL A 26 2.20 -2.49 -2.92
C VAL A 26 1.50 -1.45 -2.05
N ILE A 27 0.63 -0.65 -2.65
CA ILE A 27 -0.36 0.13 -1.91
C ILE A 27 -1.76 -0.44 -2.13
N TYR A 28 -2.53 -0.53 -1.05
CA TYR A 28 -3.96 -0.84 -1.13
C TYR A 28 -4.77 0.44 -1.09
N THR A 29 -5.94 0.39 -1.72
CA THR A 29 -6.87 1.52 -1.71
C THR A 29 -8.14 1.10 -0.97
N TYR A 30 -8.67 1.99 -0.14
CA TYR A 30 -9.93 1.77 0.55
C TYR A 30 -10.86 2.97 0.40
N CYS A 31 -12.16 2.68 0.40
CA CYS A 31 -13.20 3.69 0.29
C CYS A 31 -14.04 3.71 1.56
N ILE A 32 -14.29 4.92 2.08
CA ILE A 32 -15.19 5.13 3.22
C ILE A 32 -16.19 6.20 2.80
N SER A 33 -17.47 5.86 2.84
CA SER A 33 -18.57 6.78 2.53
C SER A 33 -19.32 7.14 3.81
N ILE A 34 -19.56 8.44 4.01
CA ILE A 34 -20.40 8.97 5.07
C ILE A 34 -21.61 9.62 4.41
N ILE A 35 -22.70 8.87 4.30
CA ILE A 35 -24.04 9.31 3.83
C ILE A 35 -24.06 9.87 2.39
N VAL A 36 -23.47 11.02 2.13
CA VAL A 36 -23.40 11.70 0.82
C VAL A 36 -21.98 11.96 0.33
N MET A 37 -20.96 11.76 1.15
CA MET A 37 -19.56 11.98 0.78
C MET A 37 -18.80 10.66 0.75
N THR A 38 -18.06 10.40 -0.33
CA THR A 38 -17.18 9.24 -0.47
C THR A 38 -15.73 9.69 -0.46
N PHE A 39 -14.93 9.11 0.44
CA PHE A 39 -13.50 9.34 0.53
C PHE A 39 -12.75 8.11 0.03
N LYS A 40 -11.95 8.29 -1.03
CA LYS A 40 -10.98 7.30 -1.50
C LYS A 40 -9.64 7.62 -0.85
N ARG A 41 -9.08 6.69 -0.07
CA ARG A 41 -7.75 6.85 0.55
C ARG A 41 -6.82 5.72 0.14
N SER A 42 -5.57 6.08 -0.09
CA SER A 42 -4.47 5.12 -0.22
C SER A 42 -3.98 4.73 1.18
N SER A 43 -3.65 3.46 1.34
CA SER A 43 -2.94 2.96 2.53
C SER A 43 -1.44 3.30 2.46
N ASP A 44 -0.75 3.02 3.56
CA ASP A 44 0.71 2.98 3.62
C ASP A 44 1.30 2.01 2.58
N ILE A 45 2.59 2.15 2.28
CA ILE A 45 3.29 1.26 1.35
C ILE A 45 3.61 -0.04 2.10
N TYR A 46 3.21 -1.17 1.55
CA TYR A 46 3.54 -2.49 2.09
C TYR A 46 4.62 -3.13 1.25
N PHE A 47 5.73 -3.52 1.88
CA PHE A 47 6.68 -4.42 1.26
C PHE A 47 6.14 -5.85 1.36
N ILE A 48 5.93 -6.50 0.21
CA ILE A 48 5.48 -7.89 0.12
C ILE A 48 6.67 -8.72 -0.33
N LYS A 49 7.14 -9.62 0.55
CA LYS A 49 8.20 -10.59 0.24
C LYS A 49 7.72 -11.58 -0.82
N SER A 50 8.66 -12.19 -1.54
CA SER A 50 8.36 -13.20 -2.58
C SER A 50 7.47 -14.35 -2.06
N SER A 51 7.68 -14.74 -0.80
CA SER A 51 6.94 -15.83 -0.14
C SER A 51 5.59 -15.41 0.45
N GLU A 52 5.27 -14.11 0.49
CA GLU A 52 4.10 -13.59 1.20
C GLU A 52 2.94 -13.23 0.26
N SER A 53 1.72 -13.61 0.64
CA SER A 53 0.52 -13.30 -0.15
C SER A 53 0.02 -11.87 0.09
N SER A 54 0.28 -10.97 -0.86
CA SER A 54 -0.28 -9.59 -0.91
C SER A 54 -1.79 -9.52 -0.68
N LEU A 55 -2.53 -10.53 -1.12
CA LEU A 55 -3.99 -10.59 -1.01
C LEU A 55 -4.51 -10.51 0.43
N LYS A 56 -3.76 -11.03 1.41
CA LYS A 56 -4.18 -11.02 2.83
C LYS A 56 -4.34 -9.60 3.37
N ASN A 57 -3.42 -8.72 3.00
CA ASN A 57 -3.44 -7.32 3.43
C ASN A 57 -4.56 -6.54 2.72
N GLY A 58 -4.82 -6.85 1.44
CA GLY A 58 -5.92 -6.25 0.67
C GLY A 58 -7.32 -6.61 1.19
N LEU A 59 -7.51 -7.80 1.77
CA LEU A 59 -8.81 -8.28 2.26
C LEU A 59 -9.39 -7.41 3.38
N VAL A 60 -8.55 -6.86 4.27
CA VAL A 60 -9.01 -5.97 5.36
C VAL A 60 -9.56 -4.66 4.78
N PHE A 61 -8.85 -4.07 3.82
CA PHE A 61 -9.28 -2.85 3.13
C PHE A 61 -10.53 -3.07 2.28
N THR A 62 -10.64 -4.26 1.71
CA THR A 62 -11.82 -4.75 1.01
C THR A 62 -13.05 -4.85 1.92
N LEU A 63 -12.91 -5.42 3.11
CA LEU A 63 -13.99 -5.48 4.11
C LEU A 63 -14.44 -4.10 4.56
N ILE A 64 -13.49 -3.19 4.81
CA ILE A 64 -13.80 -1.79 5.15
C ILE A 64 -14.57 -1.12 4.02
N SER A 65 -14.12 -1.30 2.77
CA SER A 65 -14.78 -0.72 1.59
C SER A 65 -16.17 -1.34 1.38
N ALA A 66 -16.36 -2.62 1.64
CA ALA A 66 -17.66 -3.29 1.54
C ALA A 66 -18.65 -2.77 2.60
N LEU A 67 -18.20 -2.61 3.84
CA LEU A 67 -19.06 -2.22 4.95
C LEU A 67 -19.36 -0.71 4.96
N PHE A 68 -18.42 0.12 4.50
CA PHE A 68 -18.52 1.58 4.62
C PHE A 68 -18.54 2.31 3.27
N GLY A 69 -18.17 1.69 2.15
CA GLY A 69 -18.09 2.36 0.84
C GLY A 69 -19.42 2.51 0.12
N TRP A 70 -20.36 1.58 0.33
CA TRP A 70 -21.66 1.54 -0.37
C TRP A 70 -22.71 2.56 0.10
N TRP A 71 -22.52 3.22 1.25
CA TRP A 71 -23.52 4.16 1.81
C TRP A 71 -23.62 5.48 1.04
N GLY A 72 -22.69 5.78 0.13
CA GLY A 72 -22.74 6.98 -0.72
C GLY A 72 -23.51 6.73 -2.00
N ILE A 73 -24.75 7.21 -2.10
CA ILE A 73 -25.55 7.15 -3.34
C ILE A 73 -25.26 8.43 -4.15
N PRO A 74 -24.83 8.38 -5.44
CA PRO A 74 -24.69 7.23 -6.34
C PRO A 74 -23.26 6.68 -6.53
N TRP A 75 -22.22 7.35 -6.01
CA TRP A 75 -20.82 7.07 -6.38
C TRP A 75 -20.14 5.95 -5.56
N GLY A 76 -20.70 5.60 -4.40
CA GLY A 76 -20.18 4.58 -3.49
C GLY A 76 -19.97 3.22 -4.14
N PRO A 77 -20.96 2.64 -4.85
CA PRO A 77 -20.80 1.35 -5.51
C PRO A 77 -19.67 1.32 -6.55
N ILE A 78 -19.50 2.37 -7.34
CA ILE A 78 -18.47 2.45 -8.40
C ILE A 78 -17.06 2.43 -7.78
N TYR A 79 -16.82 3.27 -6.77
CA TYR A 79 -15.52 3.32 -6.10
C TYR A 79 -15.24 2.07 -5.28
N THR A 80 -16.29 1.46 -4.70
CA THR A 80 -16.18 0.21 -3.96
C THR A 80 -15.76 -0.93 -4.90
N ILE A 81 -16.35 -1.05 -6.10
CA ILE A 81 -15.95 -2.04 -7.11
C ILE A 81 -14.50 -1.82 -7.56
N GLY A 82 -14.08 -0.58 -7.80
CA GLY A 82 -12.68 -0.27 -8.14
C GLY A 82 -11.69 -0.66 -7.03
N ALA A 83 -12.07 -0.44 -5.77
CA ALA A 83 -11.27 -0.84 -4.61
C ALA A 83 -11.20 -2.37 -4.49
N PHE A 84 -12.31 -3.09 -4.71
CA PHE A 84 -12.33 -4.55 -4.76
C PHE A 84 -11.38 -5.08 -5.84
N ILE A 85 -11.47 -4.60 -7.08
CA ILE A 85 -10.60 -5.04 -8.18
C ILE A 85 -9.14 -4.80 -7.82
N THR A 86 -8.80 -3.59 -7.35
CA THR A 86 -7.41 -3.25 -6.98
C THR A 86 -6.89 -4.15 -5.85
N ASN A 87 -7.69 -4.38 -4.81
CA ASN A 87 -7.26 -5.18 -3.66
C ASN A 87 -7.19 -6.69 -3.99
N PHE A 88 -8.11 -7.21 -4.80
CA PHE A 88 -8.09 -8.61 -5.27
C PHE A 88 -7.04 -8.88 -6.34
N SER A 89 -6.55 -7.85 -7.05
CA SER A 89 -5.35 -7.96 -7.90
C SER A 89 -4.04 -7.93 -7.10
N GLY A 90 -4.11 -7.87 -5.76
CA GLY A 90 -2.93 -7.82 -4.89
C GLY A 90 -2.39 -6.42 -4.67
N GLY A 91 -3.22 -5.39 -4.87
CA GLY A 91 -2.92 -3.96 -4.70
C GLY A 91 -2.21 -3.32 -5.91
N LYS A 92 -1.98 -2.01 -5.85
CA LYS A 92 -1.24 -1.29 -6.90
C LYS A 92 0.25 -1.48 -6.65
N ASP A 93 0.94 -2.07 -7.62
CA ASP A 93 2.40 -2.15 -7.63
C ASP A 93 2.99 -0.75 -7.81
N VAL A 94 3.78 -0.33 -6.83
CA VAL A 94 4.49 0.97 -6.79
C VAL A 94 5.99 0.76 -6.64
N THR A 95 6.49 -0.43 -6.95
CA THR A 95 7.90 -0.81 -6.79
C THR A 95 8.84 0.16 -7.49
N GLN A 96 8.53 0.53 -8.74
CA GLN A 96 9.33 1.47 -9.52
C GLN A 96 9.31 2.89 -8.93
N GLU A 97 8.16 3.34 -8.44
CA GLU A 97 8.00 4.67 -7.81
C GLU A 97 8.81 4.75 -6.50
N VAL A 98 8.83 3.66 -5.73
CA VAL A 98 9.61 3.54 -4.48
C VAL A 98 11.11 3.45 -4.76
N ILE A 99 11.55 2.61 -5.71
CA ILE A 99 12.97 2.52 -6.10
C ILE A 99 13.47 3.85 -6.64
N ALA A 100 12.69 4.51 -7.50
CA ALA A 100 13.05 5.81 -8.04
C ALA A 100 13.20 6.87 -6.94
N SER A 101 12.31 6.89 -5.95
CA SER A 101 12.42 7.83 -4.81
C SER A 101 13.57 7.49 -3.85
N LEU A 102 13.89 6.21 -3.64
CA LEU A 102 15.08 5.79 -2.89
C LEU A 102 16.39 6.19 -3.60
N ASN A 103 16.46 6.01 -4.91
CA ASN A 103 17.64 6.39 -5.71
C ASN A 103 17.76 7.90 -5.91
N ALA A 104 16.64 8.62 -5.92
CA ALA A 104 16.59 10.08 -6.03
C ALA A 104 16.80 10.80 -4.68
N ALA A 105 16.87 10.06 -3.56
CA ALA A 105 17.23 10.60 -2.26
C ALA A 105 18.74 10.39 -2.01
N PRO A 106 19.61 11.35 -2.39
CA PRO A 106 20.99 11.35 -1.91
C PRO A 106 20.97 11.61 -0.40
N ALA A 107 21.37 10.60 0.37
CA ALA A 107 21.95 10.70 1.71
C ALA A 107 21.39 11.82 2.62
N GLU A 108 20.25 11.58 3.26
CA GLU A 108 19.99 12.19 4.56
C GLU A 108 19.35 11.15 5.47
N ILE A 109 20.19 10.24 5.95
CA ILE A 109 19.88 9.45 7.15
C ILE A 109 20.08 10.44 8.31
N PRO A 110 19.03 10.85 9.04
CA PRO A 110 19.22 11.62 10.25
C PRO A 110 19.77 10.64 11.30
N VAL A 111 21.09 10.53 11.35
CA VAL A 111 21.79 9.88 12.45
C VAL A 111 21.48 10.75 13.67
N PRO A 112 20.94 10.19 14.77
CA PRO A 112 20.75 10.98 15.99
C PRO A 112 22.13 11.45 16.44
N VAL A 113 22.36 12.76 16.42
CA VAL A 113 23.52 13.37 17.07
C VAL A 113 23.31 13.17 18.56
N THR A 114 23.99 12.16 19.11
CA THR A 114 24.20 12.03 20.55
C THR A 114 24.94 13.29 21.01
N ALA A 115 24.29 14.09 21.85
CA ALA A 115 24.90 15.16 22.62
C ALA A 115 25.25 14.64 24.02
#